data_AF-A0ABC8TNN1-F1
#
_entry.id   AF-A0ABC8TNN1-F1
#
_cell.length_a   1.000
_cell.length_b   1.000
_cell.length_c   1.000
_cell.angle_alpha   90.00
_cell.angle_beta   90.00
_cell.angle_gamma   90.00
#
_symmetry.space_group_name_H-M   'P 1'
#
loop_
_entity.id
_entity.type
_entity.pdbx_description
1 polymer ?
#
loop_
_entity_poly.entity_id
_entity_poly.type
_entity_poly.pdbx_seq_one_letter_code
_entity_poly.pdbx_strand_id
1 'polypeptide(L)'
;MMIVAKAKQRRVQVRFVTKPKPPFKAPPTSIAIPSNLTRLGLSAVVNNLLKAGNDDWKTEPFDFVIDGELVQMSLEEFLLAKGISAIIFFIGT
;
A
#
# COMPACT_ATOMS: atom_id res chain seq x y z
N MET A 1 -30.40 -10.22 21.14
CA MET A 1 -29.82 -8.99 20.59
C MET A 1 -28.32 -9.22 20.47
N MET A 2 -27.84 -9.55 19.28
CA MET A 2 -26.45 -9.97 19.05
C MET A 2 -25.60 -8.71 18.85
N ILE A 3 -24.79 -8.38 19.85
CA ILE A 3 -23.75 -7.36 19.70
C ILE A 3 -22.70 -7.90 18.73
N VAL A 4 -22.84 -7.58 17.45
CA VAL A 4 -21.73 -7.73 16.51
C VAL A 4 -20.68 -6.71 16.93
N ALA A 5 -19.67 -7.16 17.66
CA ALA A 5 -18.49 -6.36 17.91
C ALA A 5 -17.92 -5.97 16.53
N LYS A 6 -17.96 -4.68 16.20
CA LYS A 6 -17.31 -4.14 15.00
C LYS A 6 -15.81 -4.37 15.18
N ALA A 7 -15.29 -5.46 14.60
CA ALA A 7 -13.87 -5.75 14.61
C ALA A 7 -13.13 -4.51 14.10
N LYS A 8 -12.37 -3.87 14.98
CA LYS A 8 -11.64 -2.64 14.65
C LYS A 8 -10.57 -3.03 13.65
N GLN A 9 -10.80 -2.72 12.37
CA GLN A 9 -9.89 -3.10 11.28
C GLN A 9 -8.50 -2.54 11.59
N ARG A 10 -7.54 -3.44 11.78
CA ARG A 10 -6.17 -3.08 12.14
C ARG A 10 -5.60 -2.20 11.03
N ARG A 11 -4.93 -1.12 11.42
CA ARG A 11 -4.30 -0.17 10.49
C ARG A 11 -2.80 -0.19 10.67
N VAL A 12 -2.08 -0.03 9.57
CA VAL A 12 -0.63 0.05 9.53
C VAL A 12 -0.23 1.38 8.89
N GLN A 13 0.80 2.02 9.45
CA GLN A 13 1.41 3.17 8.79
C GLN A 13 2.31 2.69 7.68
N VAL A 14 2.15 3.26 6.50
CA VAL A 14 2.95 2.94 5.32
C VAL A 14 3.39 4.22 4.65
N ARG A 15 4.54 4.15 4.00
CA ARG A 15 5.04 5.18 3.10
C ARG A 15 5.28 4.53 1.75
N PHE A 16 4.75 5.12 0.69
CA PHE A 16 5.01 4.67 -0.68
C PHE A 16 6.23 5.41 -1.20
N VAL A 17 7.21 4.67 -1.69
CA VAL A 17 8.40 5.24 -2.34
C VAL A 17 8.55 4.64 -3.72
N THR A 18 8.83 5.46 -4.74
CA THR A 18 9.06 4.97 -6.10
C THR A 18 10.54 5.11 -6.44
N LYS A 19 11.03 4.32 -7.41
CA LYS A 19 12.30 4.66 -8.07
C LYS A 19 12.13 6.03 -8.75
N PRO A 20 13.15 6.92 -8.70
CA PRO A 20 13.09 8.22 -9.35
C PRO A 20 13.18 8.04 -10.87
N LYS A 21 12.07 7.67 -11.50
CA LYS A 21 11.85 7.81 -12.93
C LYS A 21 10.58 8.65 -13.12
N PRO A 22 10.65 9.78 -13.85
CA PRO A 22 9.45 10.48 -14.29
C PRO A 22 8.52 9.49 -15.02
N PRO A 23 7.18 9.54 -14.83
CA PRO A 23 6.38 10.54 -14.11
C PRO A 23 6.00 10.19 -12.67
N PHE A 24 6.50 9.08 -12.10
CA PHE A 24 6.04 8.60 -10.80
C PHE A 24 6.66 9.41 -9.66
N LYS A 25 5.87 10.26 -9.01
CA LYS A 25 6.21 10.89 -7.73
C LYS A 25 5.20 10.44 -6.68
N ALA A 26 5.56 9.46 -5.87
CA ALA A 26 4.74 9.11 -4.71
C ALA A 26 4.78 10.26 -3.69
N PRO A 27 3.65 10.56 -3.01
CA PRO A 27 3.65 11.49 -1.89
C PRO A 27 4.67 11.03 -0.82
N PRO A 28 5.50 11.93 -0.28
CA PRO A 28 6.48 11.57 0.74
C PRO A 28 5.84 11.29 2.11
N THR A 29 4.53 11.44 2.24
CA THR A 29 3.78 11.35 3.49
C THR A 29 3.43 9.91 3.85
N SER A 30 3.58 9.59 5.13
CA SER A 30 3.11 8.32 5.68
C SER A 30 1.60 8.37 5.84
N ILE A 31 0.90 7.32 5.41
CA ILE A 31 -0.55 7.19 5.55
C ILE A 31 -0.90 5.91 6.32
N ALA A 32 -1.98 5.97 7.10
CA ALA A 32 -2.51 4.77 7.76
C ALA A 32 -3.50 4.06 6.84
N ILE A 33 -3.23 2.80 6.49
CA ILE A 33 -4.11 1.96 5.65
C ILE A 33 -4.53 0.69 6.40
N PRO A 34 -5.63 0.03 5.99
CA PRO A 34 -5.99 -1.27 6.54
C PRO A 34 -4.89 -2.32 6.34
N SER A 35 -4.61 -3.14 7.35
CA SER A 35 -3.58 -4.19 7.30
C SER A 35 -3.95 -5.37 6.42
N ASN A 36 -5.24 -5.58 6.16
CA ASN A 36 -5.72 -6.67 5.31
C ASN A 36 -5.63 -6.38 3.80
N LEU A 37 -5.04 -5.24 3.39
CA LEU A 37 -4.84 -4.95 1.98
C LEU A 37 -3.81 -5.90 1.36
N THR A 38 -4.17 -6.46 0.21
CA THR A 38 -3.30 -7.23 -0.68
C THR A 38 -2.75 -6.33 -1.80
N ARG A 39 -1.93 -6.88 -2.71
CA ARG A 39 -1.42 -6.17 -3.91
C ARG A 39 -2.48 -5.33 -4.63
N LEU A 40 -3.67 -5.89 -4.87
CA LEU A 40 -4.74 -5.18 -5.59
C LEU A 40 -5.27 -3.98 -4.79
N GLY A 41 -5.46 -4.16 -3.48
CA GLY A 41 -5.88 -3.08 -2.59
C GLY A 41 -4.82 -1.97 -2.50
N LEU A 42 -3.54 -2.34 -2.43
CA LEU A 42 -2.43 -1.40 -2.44
C LEU A 42 -2.34 -0.65 -3.78
N SER A 43 -2.54 -1.33 -4.90
CA SER A 43 -2.61 -0.72 -6.23
C SER A 43 -3.71 0.33 -6.31
N ALA A 44 -4.91 0.01 -5.81
CA ALA A 44 -6.02 0.96 -5.77
C ALA A 44 -5.68 2.21 -4.92
N VAL A 45 -5.02 2.03 -3.77
CA VAL A 45 -4.57 3.14 -2.93
C VAL A 45 -3.58 4.03 -3.68
N VAL A 46 -2.55 3.47 -4.32
CA VAL A 46 -1.56 4.25 -5.08
C VAL A 46 -2.20 4.99 -6.25
N ASN A 47 -3.06 4.33 -7.01
CA ASN A 47 -3.77 4.97 -8.13
C ASN A 47 -4.63 6.16 -7.67
N ASN A 48 -5.32 6.04 -6.53
CA ASN A 48 -6.09 7.15 -5.97
C ASN A 48 -5.18 8.32 -5.56
N LEU A 49 -4.01 8.04 -4.98
CA LEU A 49 -3.04 9.06 -4.62
C LEU A 49 -2.44 9.77 -5.85
N LEU A 50 -2.11 9.02 -6.90
CA LEU A 50 -1.58 9.60 -8.14
C LEU A 50 -2.63 10.41 -8.88
N LYS A 51 -3.87 9.93 -8.96
CA LYS A 51 -5.00 10.66 -9.54
C LYS A 51 -5.28 11.97 -8.83
N ALA A 52 -5.17 12.00 -7.49
CA ALA A 52 -5.35 13.23 -6.71
C ALA A 52 -4.26 14.30 -6.97
N GLY A 53 -3.09 13.90 -7.49
CA GLY A 53 -2.01 14.82 -7.86
C GLY A 53 -1.86 15.05 -9.37
N ASN A 54 -2.65 14.36 -10.19
CA ASN A 54 -2.61 14.40 -11.65
C ASN A 54 -3.96 13.94 -12.23
N ASP A 55 -4.80 14.88 -12.66
CA ASP A 55 -6.15 14.58 -13.18
C ASP A 55 -6.13 13.72 -14.46
N ASP A 56 -5.04 13.77 -15.23
CA ASP A 56 -4.84 12.98 -16.45
C ASP A 56 -4.31 11.56 -16.17
N TRP A 57 -4.16 11.17 -14.88
CA TRP A 57 -3.67 9.87 -14.49
C TRP A 57 -4.61 8.74 -14.95
N LYS A 58 -4.02 7.76 -15.64
CA LYS A 58 -4.69 6.50 -16.01
C LYS A 58 -4.34 5.44 -14.98
N THR A 59 -5.33 4.68 -14.54
CA THR A 59 -5.12 3.61 -13.56
C THR A 59 -4.19 2.54 -14.11
N GLU A 60 -3.13 2.23 -13.38
CA GLU A 60 -2.13 1.22 -13.76
C GLU A 60 -2.05 0.09 -12.71
N PRO A 61 -1.78 -1.16 -13.13
CA PRO A 61 -1.44 -2.23 -12.20
C PRO A 61 -0.06 -2.00 -11.61
N PHE A 62 0.10 -2.42 -10.36
CA PHE A 62 1.21 -1.98 -9.53
C PHE A 62 1.68 -3.11 -8.63
N ASP A 63 3.00 -3.31 -8.58
CA ASP A 63 3.68 -4.30 -7.76
C ASP A 63 4.37 -3.64 -6.56
N PHE A 64 4.40 -4.36 -5.45
CA PHE A 64 4.88 -3.84 -4.18
C PHE A 64 6.00 -4.71 -3.65
N VAL A 65 7.06 -4.06 -3.20
CA VAL A 65 8.20 -4.71 -2.55
C VAL A 65 8.37 -4.15 -1.15
N ILE A 66 8.55 -5.03 -0.18
CA ILE A 66 8.87 -4.67 1.20
C ILE A 66 10.14 -5.43 1.55
N ASP A 67 11.18 -4.72 1.97
CA ASP A 67 12.47 -5.30 2.34
C ASP A 67 13.06 -6.25 1.28
N GLY A 68 12.94 -5.87 -0.01
CA GLY A 68 13.45 -6.66 -1.13
C GLY A 68 12.55 -7.80 -1.61
N GLU A 69 11.42 -8.05 -0.95
CA GLU A 69 10.48 -9.12 -1.32
C GLU A 69 9.13 -8.61 -1.85
N LEU A 70 8.60 -9.30 -2.86
CA LEU A 70 7.30 -8.99 -3.45
C LEU A 70 6.16 -9.32 -2.48
N VAL A 71 5.19 -8.41 -2.37
CA VAL A 71 3.98 -8.61 -1.58
C VAL A 71 3.00 -9.48 -2.35
N GLN A 72 2.90 -10.75 -1.95
CA GLN A 72 1.98 -11.74 -2.55
C GLN A 72 0.76 -12.08 -1.66
N MET A 73 0.75 -11.59 -0.43
CA MET A 73 -0.30 -11.83 0.58
C MET A 73 -0.80 -10.49 1.16
N SER A 74 -1.63 -10.51 2.21
CA SER A 74 -2.01 -9.28 2.90
C SER A 74 -0.82 -8.64 3.62
N LEU A 75 -0.84 -7.32 3.84
CA LEU A 75 0.20 -6.65 4.63
C LEU A 75 0.31 -7.23 6.04
N GLU A 76 -0.81 -7.61 6.65
CA GLU A 76 -0.82 -8.23 7.96
C GLU A 76 -0.02 -9.53 8.01
N GLU A 77 -0.31 -10.46 7.09
CA GLU A 77 0.41 -11.74 7.00
C GLU A 77 1.88 -11.51 6.67
N PHE A 78 2.17 -10.59 5.75
CA PHE A 78 3.54 -10.28 5.35
C PHE A 78 4.37 -9.72 6.51
N LEU A 79 3.83 -8.74 7.23
CA LEU A 79 4.52 -8.09 8.36
C LEU A 79 4.68 -9.06 9.53
N LEU A 80 3.69 -9.91 9.80
CA LEU A 80 3.79 -10.98 10.81
C LEU A 80 4.86 -12.00 10.45
N ALA A 81 4.93 -12.43 9.19
CA ALA A 81 5.93 -13.39 8.72
C ALA A 81 7.36 -12.85 8.81
N LYS A 82 7.56 -11.53 8.68
CA LYS A 82 8.87 -10.87 8.69
C LYS A 82 9.27 -10.24 10.01
N GLY A 83 8.32 -10.04 10.95
CA GLY A 83 8.60 -9.37 12.22
C GLY A 83 8.99 -7.89 12.09
N ILE A 84 8.57 -7.22 11.01
CA ILE A 84 8.96 -5.83 10.69
C ILE A 84 7.80 -4.84 10.84
N SER A 85 8.12 -3.57 11.12
CA SER A 85 7.20 -2.43 11.04
C SER A 85 7.45 -1.63 9.75
N ALA A 86 6.40 -1.39 8.96
CA ALA A 86 6.49 -1.22 7.50
C ALA A 86 7.10 0.08 6.94
N ILE A 87 7.90 -0.06 5.88
CA ILE A 87 8.17 0.92 4.82
C ILE A 87 7.93 0.19 3.49
N ILE A 88 7.07 0.71 2.60
CA ILE A 88 6.64 0.00 1.37
C ILE A 88 7.32 0.62 0.14
N PHE A 89 8.12 -0.18 -0.57
CA PHE A 89 8.68 0.19 -1.85
C PHE A 89 7.70 -0.14 -2.97
N PHE A 90 7.49 0.83 -3.85
CA PHE A 90 6.68 0.70 -5.04
C PHE A 90 7.58 0.33 -6.23
N ILE A 91 7.29 -0.79 -6.89
CA ILE A 91 7.90 -1.13 -8.18
C ILE A 91 6.83 -0.96 -9.26
N GLY A 92 6.97 0.10 -10.05
CA GLY A 92 6.27 0.20 -11.32
C GLY A 92 6.82 -0.89 -12.24
N THR A 93 5.91 -1.67 -12.83
CA THR A 93 6.20 -2.59 -13.93
C THR A 93 6.80 -1.85 -15.11
#